data_AF-A0A9Q3V4W8-F1
#
_entry.id   AF-A0A9Q3V4W8-F1
#
_cell.length_a   1.000
_cell.length_b   1.000
_cell.length_c   1.000
_cell.angle_alpha   90.00
_cell.angle_beta   90.00
_cell.angle_gamma   90.00
#
_symmetry.space_group_name_H-M   'P 1'
#
loop_
_entity.id
_entity.type
_entity.pdbx_description
1 polymer ?
#
loop_
_entity_poly.entity_id
_entity_poly.type
_entity_poly.pdbx_seq_one_letter_code
_entity_poly.pdbx_strand_id
1 'polypeptide(L)'
;MPEGPTIVLMKEELQQFIGNKIISVEGDFVFETSQIKGEILRDIKTFGKQTYLIFDTVILKIHLLMFGSYSLYKRKDIDTL
;
A
#
# COMPACT_ATOMS: atom_id res chain seq x y z
N MET A 1 15.72 5.00 5.18
CA MET A 1 15.73 5.35 3.76
C MET A 1 15.52 4.03 3.03
N PRO A 2 14.29 3.67 2.64
CA PRO A 2 14.05 2.46 1.89
C PRO A 2 14.70 2.60 0.52
N GLU A 3 15.60 1.68 0.23
CA GLU A 3 16.32 1.60 -1.04
C GLU A 3 15.53 0.73 -2.04
N GLY A 4 16.04 0.58 -3.27
CA GLY A 4 15.47 -0.32 -4.27
C GLY A 4 15.10 -1.71 -3.71
N PRO A 5 15.96 -2.37 -2.91
CA PRO A 5 15.65 -3.65 -2.29
C PRO A 5 14.37 -3.65 -1.44
N THR A 6 14.13 -2.63 -0.61
CA THR A 6 12.92 -2.58 0.25
C THR A 6 11.64 -2.47 -0.58
N ILE A 7 11.69 -1.74 -1.70
CA ILE A 7 10.53 -1.57 -2.58
C ILE A 7 10.23 -2.85 -3.36
N VAL A 8 11.28 -3.56 -3.79
CA VAL A 8 11.12 -4.87 -4.43
C VAL A 8 10.52 -5.87 -3.43
N LEU A 9 11.03 -5.94 -2.20
CA LEU A 9 10.49 -6.78 -1.14
C LEU A 9 9.01 -6.45 -0.85
N MET A 10 8.69 -5.16 -0.72
CA MET A 10 7.30 -4.72 -0.55
C MET A 10 6.41 -5.20 -1.69
N LYS A 11 6.87 -5.10 -2.93
CA LYS A 11 6.10 -5.61 -4.09
C LYS A 11 5.90 -7.12 -3.97
N GLU A 12 6.96 -7.89 -3.73
CA GLU A 12 6.91 -9.35 -3.63
C GLU A 12 5.95 -9.82 -2.53
N GLU A 13 6.03 -9.21 -1.36
CA GLU A 13 5.16 -9.52 -0.23
C GLU A 13 3.69 -9.16 -0.49
N LEU A 14 3.42 -8.08 -1.22
CA LEU A 14 2.07 -7.66 -1.53
C LEU A 14 1.43 -8.41 -2.72
N GLN A 15 2.21 -9.14 -3.55
CA GLN A 15 1.67 -9.88 -4.71
C GLN A 15 0.53 -10.83 -4.33
N GLN A 16 0.59 -11.42 -3.14
CA GLN A 16 -0.44 -12.33 -2.63
C GLN A 16 -1.84 -11.71 -2.52
N PHE A 17 -1.95 -10.38 -2.54
CA PHE A 17 -3.23 -9.67 -2.45
C PHE A 17 -3.83 -9.30 -3.81
N ILE A 18 -3.15 -9.57 -4.94
CA ILE A 18 -3.73 -9.35 -6.26
C ILE A 18 -4.99 -10.21 -6.42
N GLY A 19 -6.06 -9.60 -6.92
CA GLY A 19 -7.40 -10.20 -7.03
C GLY A 19 -8.26 -10.03 -5.79
N ASN A 20 -7.70 -9.57 -4.66
CA ASN A 20 -8.47 -9.34 -3.45
C ASN A 20 -9.17 -7.98 -3.47
N LYS A 21 -10.33 -7.94 -2.81
CA LYS A 21 -11.17 -6.75 -2.68
C LYS A 21 -10.83 -5.99 -1.39
N ILE A 22 -10.77 -4.67 -1.47
CA ILE A 22 -10.62 -3.82 -0.29
C ILE A 22 -11.91 -3.82 0.53
N ILE A 23 -11.83 -4.24 1.79
CA ILE A 23 -12.98 -4.30 2.71
C ILE A 23 -13.09 -3.09 3.66
N SER A 24 -11.96 -2.49 4.01
CA SER A 24 -11.87 -1.33 4.90
C SER A 24 -10.62 -0.51 4.59
N VAL A 25 -10.68 0.77 4.93
CA VAL A 25 -9.62 1.75 4.71
C VAL A 25 -9.66 2.70 5.91
N GLU A 26 -8.53 2.89 6.59
CA GLU A 26 -8.39 3.70 7.81
C GLU A 26 -7.07 4.49 7.77
N GLY A 27 -7.06 5.70 8.32
CA GLY A 27 -5.90 6.60 8.33
C GLY A 27 -6.17 7.95 7.66
N ASP A 28 -5.12 8.74 7.51
CA ASP A 28 -5.17 10.04 6.85
C ASP A 28 -5.01 9.89 5.34
N PHE A 29 -5.99 10.37 4.58
CA PHE A 29 -5.99 10.30 3.13
C PHE A 29 -6.25 11.67 2.51
N VAL A 30 -5.66 11.90 1.34
CA VAL A 30 -5.93 13.11 0.54
C VAL A 30 -7.24 12.99 -0.25
N PHE A 31 -7.85 11.80 -0.29
CA PHE A 31 -9.05 11.47 -1.06
C PHE A 31 -10.13 10.86 -0.14
N GLU A 32 -11.38 10.84 -0.62
CA GLU A 32 -12.50 10.21 0.08
C GLU A 32 -12.33 8.68 0.12
N THR A 33 -12.33 8.08 1.31
CA THR A 33 -12.14 6.63 1.51
C THR A 33 -13.21 5.78 0.83
N SER A 34 -14.39 6.36 0.64
CA SER A 34 -15.50 5.76 -0.11
C SER A 34 -15.14 5.43 -1.56
N GLN A 35 -14.17 6.11 -2.15
CA GLN A 35 -13.74 5.91 -3.54
C GLN A 35 -12.86 4.66 -3.73
N ILE A 36 -12.34 4.07 -2.65
CA ILE A 36 -11.40 2.93 -2.71
C ILE A 36 -12.01 1.66 -2.14
N LYS A 37 -12.93 1.78 -1.19
CA LYS A 37 -13.59 0.62 -0.61
C LYS A 37 -14.33 -0.15 -1.70
N GLY A 38 -14.01 -1.43 -1.80
CA GLY A 38 -14.60 -2.33 -2.78
C GLY A 38 -13.86 -2.46 -4.10
N GLU A 39 -12.81 -1.68 -4.33
CA GLU A 39 -11.89 -1.88 -5.46
C GLU A 39 -11.14 -3.22 -5.33
N ILE A 40 -10.76 -3.79 -6.49
CA ILE A 40 -9.97 -5.03 -6.57
C ILE A 40 -8.55 -4.68 -6.96
N LEU A 41 -7.56 -5.16 -6.20
CA LEU A 41 -6.16 -4.96 -6.53
C LEU A 41 -5.81 -5.73 -7.81
N ARG A 42 -5.51 -5.02 -8.90
CA ARG A 42 -5.22 -5.63 -10.20
C ARG A 42 -3.74 -5.93 -10.41
N ASP A 43 -2.88 -5.02 -9.98
CA ASP A 43 -1.45 -5.13 -10.20
C ASP A 43 -0.66 -4.30 -9.18
N ILE A 44 0.63 -4.58 -9.07
CA ILE A 44 1.58 -3.84 -8.26
C ILE A 44 2.81 -3.51 -9.09
N LYS A 45 3.07 -2.21 -9.27
CA LYS A 45 4.21 -1.72 -10.03
C LYS A 45 5.15 -0.92 -9.14
N THR A 46 6.41 -0.83 -9.55
CA THR A 46 7.43 -0.04 -8.87
C THR A 46 8.15 0.83 -9.89
N PHE A 47 8.52 2.04 -9.48
CA PHE A 47 9.36 2.93 -10.28
C PHE A 47 10.21 3.80 -9.37
N GLY A 48 11.53 3.61 -9.44
CA GLY A 48 12.48 4.28 -8.56
C GLY A 48 12.14 4.02 -7.08
N LYS A 49 11.70 5.07 -6.38
CA LYS A 49 11.36 5.01 -4.94
C LYS A 49 9.86 4.85 -4.64
N GLN A 50 9.05 4.59 -5.66
CA GLN A 50 7.60 4.53 -5.56
C GLN A 50 7.08 3.11 -5.73
N THR A 51 6.06 2.76 -4.96
CA THR A 51 5.22 1.58 -5.16
C THR A 51 3.83 2.03 -5.58
N TYR A 52 3.24 1.39 -6.58
CA TYR A 52 1.91 1.68 -7.10
C TYR A 52 1.02 0.45 -6.92
N LEU A 53 -0.10 0.62 -6.23
CA LEU A 53 -1.18 -0.36 -6.19
C LEU A 53 -2.23 0.07 -7.22
N ILE A 54 -2.44 -0.79 -8.22
CA ILE A 54 -3.30 -0.49 -9.36
C ILE A 54 -4.67 -1.11 -9.13
N PHE A 55 -5.71 -0.29 -9.15
CA PHE A 55 -7.11 -0.71 -9.11
C PHE A 55 -7.80 -0.30 -10.42
N ASP A 56 -9.08 -0.62 -10.56
CA ASP A 56 -9.83 -0.36 -11.81
C ASP A 56 -10.08 1.14 -12.01
N THR A 57 -10.36 1.87 -10.94
CA THR A 57 -10.73 3.30 -10.99
C THR A 57 -9.68 4.23 -10.39
N VAL A 58 -8.76 3.68 -9.60
CA VAL A 58 -7.79 4.44 -8.80
C VAL A 58 -6.42 3.79 -8.77
N ILE A 59 -5.39 4.61 -8.57
CA ILE A 59 -4.03 4.14 -8.31
C ILE A 59 -3.56 4.72 -6.98
N LEU A 60 -3.16 3.87 -6.04
CA LEU A 60 -2.53 4.30 -4.81
C LEU A 60 -1.02 4.32 -5.00
N LYS A 61 -0.43 5.50 -4.86
CA LYS A 61 1.02 5.71 -4.92
C LYS A 61 1.59 5.82 -3.51
N ILE A 62 2.54 4.95 -3.19
CA ILE A 62 3.18 4.90 -1.88
C ILE A 62 4.64 5.33 -2.03
N HIS A 63 5.03 6.31 -1.21
CA HIS A 63 6.42 6.74 -1.04
C HIS A 63 6.78 6.67 0.45
N LEU A 64 7.71 5.80 0.81
CA LEU A 64 8.06 5.56 2.21
C LEU A 64 9.00 6.64 2.81
N LEU A 65 9.47 7.64 2.05
CA LEU A 65 10.33 8.72 2.57
C LEU A 65 11.55 8.20 3.34
N MET A 66 12.07 8.90 4.36
CA MET A 66 13.27 8.47 5.08
C MET A 66 13.03 7.39 6.14
N PHE A 67 11.88 7.39 6.81
CA PHE A 67 11.59 6.49 7.94
C PHE A 67 10.27 5.71 7.80
N GLY A 68 9.63 5.79 6.65
CA GLY A 68 8.42 5.02 6.39
C GLY A 68 8.72 3.52 6.36
N SER A 69 7.73 2.78 6.84
CA SER A 69 7.71 1.32 6.88
C SER A 69 6.31 0.86 6.47
N TYR A 70 6.20 -0.41 6.13
CA TYR A 70 4.91 -1.06 5.84
C TYR A 70 4.82 -2.36 6.65
N SER A 71 3.61 -2.88 6.79
CA SER A 71 3.36 -4.16 7.44
C SER A 71 2.16 -4.82 6.78
N LEU A 72 2.21 -6.14 6.62
CA LEU A 72 1.06 -6.93 6.16
C LEU A 72 0.07 -7.23 7.28
N TYR A 73 0.50 -7.05 8.53
CA TYR A 73 -0.30 -7.32 9.72
C TYR A 73 -0.51 -6.05 10.53
N LYS A 74 -1.62 -6.02 11.27
CA LYS A 74 -1.88 -4.94 12.22
C LYS A 74 -0.71 -4.83 13.20
N ARG A 75 -0.11 -3.64 13.26
CA ARG A 75 0.98 -3.31 14.17
C ARG A 75 0.44 -3.13 15.59
N LYS A 76 1.05 -3.82 16.56
CA LYS A 76 0.66 -3.75 17.98
C LYS A 76 1.30 -2.56 18.71
N ASP A 77 2.38 -2.02 18.17
CA ASP A 77 3.16 -0.94 18.75
C ASP A 77 2.57 0.46 18.48
N ILE A 78 1.61 0.57 17.55
CA ILE A 78 0.88 1.82 17.28
C ILE A 78 -0.29 2.01 18.25
N ASP A 79 -0.87 0.92 18.78
CA ASP A 79 -1.98 0.98 19.75
C ASP A 79 -1.54 1.48 21.15
N THR A 80 -0.25 1.81 21.35
CA THR A 80 0.32 2.23 22.65
C THR A 80 0.80 3.69 22.66
N LEU A 81 0.49 4.48 21.62
CA LEU A 81 0.80 5.91 21.51
C LEU A 81 -0.45 6.77 21.68
#